data_AF-R7AC13-F1
#
_entry.id   AF-R7AC13-F1
#
_cell.length_a   1.000
_cell.length_b   1.000
_cell.length_c   1.000
_cell.angle_alpha   90.00
_cell.angle_beta   90.00
_cell.angle_gamma   90.00
#
_symmetry.space_group_name_H-M   'P 1'
#
loop_
_entity.id
_entity.type
_entity.pdbx_description
1 polymer ?
#
loop_
_entity_poly.entity_id
_entity_poly.type
_entity_poly.pdbx_seq_one_letter_code
_entity_poly.pdbx_strand_id
1 'polypeptide(L)'
;MKSFIYLDTDTVNSYIAQIDNGLKTLQTQTSQSSSSTEKQSSHTTTAEGEADFSILGKGFDAKLDYIYNHIKNKTNTNLYSDVETKVLHDNAFHQVIDYLNKNNLFSNENIEIGDFIKVKGEYHLLDLDYYKKLFDDADFIQMMNEPKLAELDKICEEQYNEATKGMTINRDIKRSSEFKEIENKIKQIKKETIDKLNNENKELQKQLSLLLKIFPYKSFICIDKYLVIFDEKYLREDIQKAPFKYGGEVNLVGYVTNTTHVNKISSFFSGPSDMINSILKSLFETSDDLFIVHPIALYYE
;
A
#
# COMPACT_ATOMS: atom_id res chain seq x y z
N MET A 1 -15.95 14.44 1.51
CA MET A 1 -16.89 13.32 1.73
C MET A 1 -16.14 12.09 1.27
N LYS A 2 -15.91 11.11 2.14
CA LYS A 2 -14.93 10.06 1.83
C LYS A 2 -15.29 9.28 0.56
N SER A 3 -14.34 9.19 -0.36
CA SER A 3 -14.42 8.34 -1.56
C SER A 3 -13.62 7.07 -1.32
N PHE A 4 -14.29 6.02 -0.83
CA PHE A 4 -13.66 4.72 -0.58
C PHE A 4 -13.31 4.00 -1.88
N ILE A 5 -12.03 3.67 -2.04
CA ILE A 5 -11.50 2.80 -3.09
C ILE A 5 -11.55 1.34 -2.62
N TYR A 6 -11.30 1.12 -1.33
CA TYR A 6 -11.29 -0.19 -0.68
C TYR A 6 -11.92 -0.08 0.70
N LEU A 7 -12.74 -1.07 1.08
CA LEU A 7 -13.19 -1.25 2.46
C LEU A 7 -13.39 -2.74 2.77
N ASP A 8 -12.56 -3.28 3.66
CA ASP A 8 -12.70 -4.65 4.17
C ASP A 8 -13.88 -4.71 5.16
N THR A 9 -15.06 -4.95 4.61
CA THR A 9 -16.32 -4.98 5.37
C THR A 9 -16.33 -6.07 6.43
N ASP A 10 -15.64 -7.19 6.19
CA ASP A 10 -15.62 -8.31 7.13
C ASP A 10 -14.76 -7.98 8.34
N THR A 11 -13.59 -7.38 8.12
CA THR A 11 -12.73 -6.87 9.20
C THR A 11 -13.42 -5.77 9.99
N VAL A 12 -14.08 -4.81 9.32
CA VAL A 12 -14.87 -3.77 9.98
C VAL A 12 -15.96 -4.38 10.87
N ASN A 13 -16.75 -5.33 10.34
CA ASN A 13 -17.81 -5.99 11.09
C ASN A 13 -17.25 -6.77 12.31
N SER A 14 -16.12 -7.44 12.14
CA SER A 14 -15.44 -8.16 13.22
C SER A 14 -15.01 -7.22 14.35
N TYR A 15 -14.44 -6.05 14.03
CA TYR A 15 -14.04 -5.08 15.05
C TYR A 15 -15.23 -4.45 15.76
N ILE A 16 -16.31 -4.14 15.05
CA ILE A 16 -17.55 -3.67 15.70
C ILE A 16 -18.05 -4.70 16.72
N ALA A 17 -18.12 -5.98 16.35
CA ALA A 17 -18.54 -7.02 17.28
C ALA A 17 -17.63 -7.14 18.52
N GLN A 18 -16.33 -6.93 18.36
CA GLN A 18 -15.37 -6.94 19.47
C GLN A 18 -15.51 -5.72 20.37
N ILE A 19 -15.69 -4.53 19.80
CA ILE A 19 -15.96 -3.29 20.53
C ILE A 19 -17.25 -3.46 21.36
N ASP A 20 -18.33 -3.94 20.73
CA ASP A 20 -19.62 -4.16 21.39
C ASP A 20 -19.52 -5.19 22.53
N ASN A 21 -18.83 -6.31 22.29
CA ASN A 21 -18.66 -7.33 23.33
C ASN A 21 -17.77 -6.83 24.48
N GLY A 22 -16.69 -6.11 24.20
CA GLY A 22 -15.85 -5.48 25.22
C GLY A 22 -16.64 -4.51 26.09
N LEU A 23 -17.48 -3.69 25.47
CA LEU A 23 -18.40 -2.78 26.17
C LEU A 23 -19.39 -3.54 27.08
N LYS A 24 -20.01 -4.62 26.59
CA LYS A 24 -20.91 -5.47 27.39
C LYS A 24 -20.20 -6.13 28.58
N THR A 25 -18.98 -6.62 28.38
CA THR A 25 -18.19 -7.23 29.46
C THR A 25 -17.83 -6.21 30.54
N LEU A 26 -17.42 -5.00 30.16
CA LEU A 26 -17.15 -3.90 31.09
C LEU A 26 -18.39 -3.57 31.93
N GLN A 27 -19.56 -3.41 31.30
CA GLN A 27 -20.83 -3.19 32.00
C GLN A 27 -21.16 -4.29 33.01
N THR A 28 -20.92 -5.55 32.64
CA THR A 28 -21.18 -6.71 33.50
C THR A 28 -20.24 -6.73 34.71
N GLN A 29 -18.97 -6.38 34.52
CA GLN A 29 -17.98 -6.29 35.60
C GLN A 29 -18.25 -5.12 36.57
N THR A 30 -18.66 -3.95 36.07
CA THR A 30 -19.11 -2.84 36.92
C THR A 30 -20.40 -3.18 37.67
N SER A 31 -21.29 -4.00 37.09
CA SER A 31 -22.50 -4.46 37.78
C SER A 31 -22.23 -5.52 38.85
N GLN A 32 -21.15 -6.31 38.71
CA GLN A 32 -20.73 -7.32 39.69
C GLN A 32 -19.98 -6.74 40.90
N SER A 33 -19.46 -5.51 40.84
CA SER A 33 -18.84 -4.82 41.98
C SER A 33 -19.84 -4.16 42.94
N SER A 34 -21.13 -4.24 42.64
CA SER A 34 -22.23 -3.84 43.52
C SER A 34 -23.12 -5.03 43.85
N SER A 35 -22.75 -5.83 44.86
CA SER A 35 -23.60 -6.92 45.32
C SER A 35 -24.69 -6.41 46.28
N SER A 36 -25.95 -6.51 45.86
CA SER A 36 -27.05 -7.24 46.52
C SER A 36 -28.44 -6.61 46.32
N THR A 37 -29.39 -7.51 46.03
CA THR A 37 -30.87 -7.41 46.16
C THR A 37 -31.69 -7.24 44.88
N GLU A 38 -32.72 -8.07 44.80
CA GLU A 38 -33.61 -8.35 43.69
C GLU A 38 -34.57 -7.21 43.27
N LYS A 39 -35.13 -7.40 42.07
CA LYS A 39 -36.45 -7.00 41.53
C LYS A 39 -36.60 -5.74 40.67
N GLN A 40 -37.05 -6.03 39.44
CA GLN A 40 -38.05 -5.36 38.60
C GLN A 40 -37.98 -3.85 38.37
N SER A 41 -37.81 -3.51 37.08
CA SER A 41 -38.49 -2.43 36.36
C SER A 41 -38.67 -1.10 37.11
N SER A 42 -37.81 -0.13 36.83
CA SER A 42 -38.26 1.16 36.26
C SER A 42 -37.07 2.11 36.07
N HIS A 43 -37.22 2.91 35.02
CA HIS A 43 -36.52 4.17 34.78
C HIS A 43 -36.21 4.92 36.08
N THR A 44 -34.94 5.12 36.41
CA THR A 44 -34.51 6.20 37.30
C THR A 44 -33.14 6.71 36.88
N THR A 45 -33.13 7.96 36.43
CA THR A 45 -31.97 8.83 36.39
C THR A 45 -31.66 9.26 37.82
N THR A 46 -30.48 8.92 38.35
CA THR A 46 -29.90 9.61 39.50
C THR A 46 -28.42 9.83 39.21
N ALA A 47 -28.10 11.07 38.88
CA ALA A 47 -26.75 11.58 38.81
C ALA A 47 -26.15 11.60 40.23
N GLU A 48 -24.96 11.02 40.38
CA GLU A 48 -23.85 11.53 41.19
C GLU A 48 -22.64 10.61 40.97
N GLY A 49 -21.67 11.09 40.18
CA GLY A 49 -20.46 10.34 39.78
C GLY A 49 -20.45 9.81 38.34
N GLU A 50 -21.01 10.56 37.39
CA GLU A 50 -21.08 10.14 35.98
C GLU A 50 -19.73 10.35 35.27
N ALA A 51 -18.93 9.30 35.18
CA ALA A 51 -18.15 9.10 33.97
C ALA A 51 -19.16 8.84 32.84
N ASP A 52 -19.52 9.91 32.13
CA ASP A 52 -20.35 9.89 30.93
C ASP A 52 -19.68 9.03 29.86
N PHE A 53 -19.95 7.72 29.89
CA PHE A 53 -19.48 6.75 28.91
C PHE A 53 -20.59 6.44 27.90
N SER A 54 -21.28 7.48 27.42
CA SER A 54 -22.14 7.44 26.24
C SER A 54 -21.32 7.50 24.94
N ILE A 55 -20.23 6.72 24.85
CA ILE A 55 -19.28 6.78 23.72
C ILE A 55 -19.92 6.42 22.37
N LEU A 56 -21.10 5.80 22.38
CA LEU A 56 -22.04 5.76 21.25
C LEU A 56 -23.29 6.55 21.64
N GLY A 57 -23.49 7.70 20.98
CA GLY A 57 -24.66 8.53 21.24
C GLY A 57 -25.94 7.74 21.01
N LYS A 58 -26.89 7.81 21.95
CA LYS A 58 -28.17 7.06 21.96
C LYS A 58 -29.00 7.16 20.66
N GLY A 59 -28.73 8.14 19.80
CA GLY A 59 -29.37 8.28 18.48
C GLY A 59 -28.72 7.47 17.34
N PHE A 60 -27.50 6.96 17.52
CA PHE A 60 -26.73 6.27 16.48
C PHE A 60 -26.99 4.76 16.49
N ASP A 61 -27.02 4.13 17.67
CA ASP A 61 -27.39 2.71 17.85
C ASP A 61 -28.80 2.43 17.33
N ALA A 62 -29.74 3.35 17.61
CA ALA A 62 -31.12 3.27 17.09
C ALA A 62 -31.18 3.34 15.56
N LYS A 63 -30.27 4.08 14.92
CA LYS A 63 -30.20 4.23 13.46
C LYS A 63 -29.56 3.00 12.81
N LEU A 64 -28.54 2.42 13.42
CA LEU A 64 -27.92 1.16 12.98
C LEU A 64 -28.88 -0.02 13.13
N ASP A 65 -29.53 -0.16 14.28
CA ASP A 65 -30.54 -1.19 14.50
C ASP A 65 -31.73 -1.02 13.55
N TYR A 66 -32.18 0.22 13.31
CA TYR A 66 -33.26 0.50 12.36
C TYR A 66 -32.88 0.10 10.93
N ILE A 67 -31.68 0.50 10.46
CA ILE A 67 -31.24 0.20 9.09
C ILE A 67 -30.92 -1.30 8.93
N TYR A 68 -30.27 -1.93 9.92
CA TYR A 68 -29.98 -3.37 9.91
C TYR A 68 -31.27 -4.21 9.86
N ASN A 69 -32.28 -3.86 10.68
CA ASN A 69 -33.59 -4.51 10.64
C ASN A 69 -34.38 -4.19 9.36
N HIS A 70 -34.17 -3.03 8.73
CA HIS A 70 -34.79 -2.67 7.46
C HIS A 70 -34.25 -3.52 6.29
N ILE A 71 -32.94 -3.77 6.26
CA ILE A 71 -32.27 -4.57 5.22
C ILE A 71 -32.56 -6.06 5.38
N LYS A 72 -32.54 -6.58 6.62
CA LYS A 72 -32.90 -7.99 6.90
C LYS A 72 -34.30 -8.35 6.42
N ASN A 73 -35.22 -7.38 6.39
CA ASN A 73 -36.62 -7.56 6.01
C ASN A 73 -36.92 -7.26 4.52
N LYS A 74 -35.95 -6.74 3.74
CA LYS A 74 -36.10 -6.48 2.30
C LYS A 74 -35.24 -7.44 1.49
N THR A 75 -35.73 -8.67 1.32
CA THR A 75 -35.31 -9.51 0.20
C THR A 75 -35.99 -9.02 -1.07
N ASN A 76 -35.21 -8.55 -2.04
CA ASN A 76 -35.54 -8.11 -3.42
C ASN A 76 -35.68 -6.59 -3.62
N THR A 77 -34.58 -5.93 -4.04
CA THR A 77 -34.48 -4.85 -5.06
C THR A 77 -33.02 -4.38 -5.17
N ASN A 78 -32.29 -4.88 -6.17
CA ASN A 78 -30.81 -4.90 -6.29
C ASN A 78 -30.07 -3.55 -6.47
N LEU A 79 -30.70 -2.39 -6.23
CA LEU A 79 -30.04 -1.08 -6.37
C LEU A 79 -30.19 -0.20 -5.11
N TYR A 80 -31.34 -0.28 -4.44
CA TYR A 80 -31.55 0.39 -3.16
C TYR A 80 -30.83 -0.36 -2.01
N SER A 81 -30.71 -1.69 -2.09
CA SER A 81 -29.96 -2.50 -1.13
C SER A 81 -28.48 -2.11 -1.07
N ASP A 82 -27.85 -1.88 -2.21
CA ASP A 82 -26.40 -1.73 -2.30
C ASP A 82 -25.95 -0.37 -1.78
N VAL A 83 -26.74 0.68 -2.02
CA VAL A 83 -26.50 2.02 -1.47
C VAL A 83 -26.68 2.02 0.05
N GLU A 84 -27.79 1.44 0.55
CA GLU A 84 -28.03 1.33 1.99
C GLU A 84 -26.93 0.52 2.69
N THR A 85 -26.48 -0.58 2.08
CA THR A 85 -25.40 -1.43 2.60
C THR A 85 -24.05 -0.70 2.62
N LYS A 86 -23.70 0.07 1.58
CA LYS A 86 -22.48 0.89 1.58
C LYS A 86 -22.50 1.96 2.66
N VAL A 87 -23.62 2.67 2.82
CA VAL A 87 -23.79 3.68 3.87
C VAL A 87 -23.64 3.07 5.27
N LEU A 88 -24.16 1.86 5.49
CA LEU A 88 -23.96 1.13 6.73
C LEU A 88 -22.48 0.85 7.00
N HIS A 89 -21.77 0.29 6.01
CA HIS A 89 -20.37 -0.05 6.17
C HIS A 89 -19.49 1.19 6.38
N ASP A 90 -19.83 2.33 5.78
CA ASP A 90 -19.10 3.58 5.97
C ASP A 90 -19.28 4.12 7.39
N ASN A 91 -20.50 4.00 7.93
CA ASN A 91 -20.79 4.35 9.33
C ASN A 91 -20.13 3.38 10.31
N ALA A 92 -20.08 2.08 10.01
CA ALA A 92 -19.37 1.09 10.81
C ALA A 92 -17.86 1.38 10.81
N PHE A 93 -17.29 1.72 9.65
CA PHE A 93 -15.91 2.15 9.56
C PHE A 93 -15.62 3.36 10.45
N HIS A 94 -16.46 4.41 10.40
CA HIS A 94 -16.30 5.58 11.27
C HIS A 94 -16.25 5.20 12.75
N GLN A 95 -17.10 4.28 13.21
CA GLN A 95 -17.07 3.82 14.60
C GLN A 95 -15.77 3.11 14.97
N VAL A 96 -15.25 2.24 14.08
CA VAL A 96 -13.95 1.59 14.29
C VAL A 96 -12.85 2.66 14.39
N ILE A 97 -12.83 3.63 13.48
CA ILE A 97 -11.83 4.71 13.50
C ILE A 97 -11.94 5.57 14.75
N ASP A 98 -13.14 5.95 15.16
CA ASP A 98 -13.37 6.74 16.36
C ASP A 98 -12.90 5.98 17.61
N TYR A 99 -13.16 4.68 17.68
CA TYR A 99 -12.66 3.83 18.76
C TYR A 99 -11.13 3.77 18.77
N LEU A 100 -10.49 3.51 17.62
CA LEU A 100 -9.03 3.46 17.51
C LEU A 100 -8.37 4.79 17.90
N ASN A 101 -8.95 5.93 17.49
CA ASN A 101 -8.46 7.25 17.87
C ASN A 101 -8.64 7.53 19.37
N LYS A 102 -9.85 7.30 19.92
CA LYS A 102 -10.16 7.58 21.34
C LYS A 102 -9.25 6.79 22.28
N ASN A 103 -8.83 5.60 21.87
CA ASN A 103 -7.96 4.72 22.65
C ASN A 103 -6.47 4.82 22.27
N ASN A 104 -6.09 5.77 21.39
CA ASN A 104 -4.71 5.97 20.92
C ASN A 104 -4.05 4.68 20.39
N LEU A 105 -4.78 3.90 19.60
CA LEU A 105 -4.33 2.59 19.10
C LEU A 105 -3.54 2.67 17.79
N PHE A 106 -3.40 3.85 17.19
CA PHE A 106 -2.57 4.05 16.01
C PHE A 106 -1.10 4.28 16.39
N SER A 107 -0.22 3.45 15.85
CA SER A 107 1.23 3.61 15.96
C SER A 107 1.75 4.55 14.87
N ASN A 108 2.52 5.56 15.26
CA ASN A 108 3.19 6.49 14.35
C ASN A 108 4.72 6.32 14.34
N GLU A 109 5.28 5.73 15.42
CA GLU A 109 6.72 5.51 15.62
C GLU A 109 6.96 4.09 16.16
N ASN A 110 8.14 3.52 15.92
CA ASN A 110 8.53 2.17 16.39
C ASN A 110 7.48 1.09 16.08
N ILE A 111 7.00 1.08 14.84
CA ILE A 111 5.90 0.22 14.39
C ILE A 111 6.27 -1.25 14.51
N GLU A 112 5.42 -2.03 15.16
CA GLU A 112 5.56 -3.48 15.32
C GLU A 112 4.48 -4.26 14.54
N ILE A 113 4.68 -5.57 14.42
CA ILE A 113 3.66 -6.46 13.84
C ILE A 113 2.44 -6.47 14.78
N GLY A 114 1.26 -6.25 14.22
CA GLY A 114 -0.01 -6.15 14.94
C GLY A 114 -0.49 -4.72 15.17
N ASP A 115 0.39 -3.73 15.00
CA ASP A 115 0.04 -2.33 15.20
C ASP A 115 -0.94 -1.82 14.14
N PHE A 116 -1.92 -1.03 14.59
CA PHE A 116 -2.76 -0.26 13.68
C PHE A 116 -2.00 0.97 13.19
N ILE A 117 -2.15 1.26 11.91
CA ILE A 117 -1.56 2.44 11.28
C ILE A 117 -2.62 3.25 10.55
N LYS A 118 -2.42 4.57 10.55
CA LYS A 118 -3.17 5.52 9.76
C LYS A 118 -2.20 6.41 9.02
N VAL A 119 -2.15 6.28 7.70
CA VAL A 119 -1.14 6.92 6.85
C VAL A 119 -1.85 7.71 5.76
N LYS A 120 -1.31 8.87 5.44
CA LYS A 120 -1.73 9.68 4.30
C LYS A 120 -0.51 9.86 3.39
N GLY A 121 -0.65 9.57 2.12
CA GLY A 121 0.46 9.70 1.19
C GLY A 121 0.08 9.39 -0.25
N GLU A 122 1.01 9.67 -1.16
CA GLU A 122 0.90 9.21 -2.54
C GLU A 122 0.98 7.69 -2.57
N TYR A 123 0.15 7.07 -3.41
CA TYR A 123 0.17 5.63 -3.56
C TYR A 123 0.55 5.23 -4.97
N HIS A 124 1.41 4.22 -5.05
CA HIS A 124 1.80 3.59 -6.30
C HIS A 124 1.11 2.23 -6.40
N LEU A 125 0.29 2.04 -7.43
CA LEU A 125 -0.26 0.73 -7.74
C LEU A 125 0.77 -0.08 -8.52
N LEU A 126 1.12 -1.24 -7.98
CA LEU A 126 1.94 -2.25 -8.66
C LEU A 126 1.03 -3.37 -9.12
N ASP A 127 0.63 -3.33 -10.39
CA ASP A 127 -0.04 -4.42 -11.08
C ASP A 127 1.01 -5.20 -11.88
N LEU A 128 1.33 -6.40 -11.42
CA LEU A 128 2.47 -7.17 -11.95
C LEU A 128 2.28 -7.55 -13.42
N ASP A 129 1.04 -7.84 -13.84
CA ASP A 129 0.72 -8.17 -15.23
C ASP A 129 0.88 -6.95 -16.14
N TYR A 130 0.46 -5.78 -15.65
CA TYR A 130 0.64 -4.51 -16.36
C TYR A 130 2.11 -4.17 -16.55
N TYR A 131 2.90 -4.16 -15.48
CA TYR A 131 4.33 -3.85 -15.58
C TYR A 131 5.07 -4.91 -16.38
N LYS A 132 4.71 -6.18 -16.29
CA LYS A 132 5.31 -7.21 -17.13
C LYS A 132 5.13 -6.92 -18.62
N LYS A 133 3.93 -6.52 -19.04
CA LYS A 133 3.66 -6.14 -20.44
C LYS A 133 4.48 -4.93 -20.88
N LEU A 134 4.56 -3.90 -20.03
CA LEU A 134 5.36 -2.72 -20.32
C LEU A 134 6.84 -3.06 -20.49
N PHE A 135 7.41 -3.80 -19.55
CA PHE A 135 8.83 -4.14 -19.60
C PHE A 135 9.17 -5.20 -20.66
N ASP A 136 8.19 -5.94 -21.19
CA ASP A 136 8.37 -6.80 -22.37
C ASP A 136 8.33 -6.02 -23.70
N ASP A 137 7.80 -4.80 -23.70
CA ASP A 137 7.68 -3.95 -24.88
C ASP A 137 9.02 -3.24 -25.16
N ALA A 138 9.62 -3.54 -26.31
CA ALA A 138 10.89 -2.96 -26.72
C ALA A 138 10.83 -1.44 -26.91
N ASP A 139 9.70 -0.90 -27.39
CA ASP A 139 9.53 0.53 -27.61
C ASP A 139 9.43 1.27 -26.27
N PHE A 140 8.74 0.68 -25.29
CA PHE A 140 8.68 1.21 -23.93
C PHE A 140 10.06 1.23 -23.27
N ILE A 141 10.82 0.12 -23.36
CA ILE A 141 12.19 0.05 -22.85
C ILE A 141 13.09 1.08 -23.54
N GLN A 142 12.95 1.26 -24.85
CA GLN A 142 13.69 2.27 -25.59
C GLN A 142 13.36 3.69 -25.09
N MET A 143 12.07 4.01 -24.93
CA MET A 143 11.60 5.29 -24.42
C MET A 143 12.13 5.57 -23.01
N MET A 144 12.11 4.58 -22.10
CA MET A 144 12.66 4.72 -20.75
C MET A 144 14.16 5.00 -20.73
N ASN A 145 14.90 4.40 -21.67
CA ASN A 145 16.35 4.53 -21.77
C ASN A 145 16.79 5.83 -22.46
N GLU A 146 15.91 6.46 -23.24
CA GLU A 146 16.25 7.62 -24.08
C GLU A 146 16.91 8.79 -23.32
N PRO A 147 16.42 9.22 -22.14
CA PRO A 147 17.08 10.28 -21.38
C PRO A 147 18.50 9.91 -20.96
N LYS A 148 18.70 8.67 -20.49
CA LYS A 148 20.02 8.16 -20.07
C LYS A 148 20.98 8.04 -21.26
N LEU A 149 20.47 7.63 -22.42
CA LEU A 149 21.25 7.54 -23.66
C LEU A 149 21.65 8.92 -24.19
N ALA A 150 20.75 9.91 -24.11
CA ALA A 150 21.05 11.29 -24.48
C ALA A 150 22.08 11.93 -23.55
N GLU A 151 22.03 11.63 -22.24
CA GLU A 151 23.05 12.04 -21.29
C GLU A 151 24.40 11.38 -21.57
N LEU A 152 24.42 10.07 -21.86
CA LEU A 152 25.62 9.34 -22.25
C LEU A 152 26.28 9.95 -23.49
N ASP A 153 25.49 10.33 -24.50
CA ASP A 153 26.02 10.97 -25.72
C ASP A 153 26.71 12.30 -25.41
N LYS A 154 26.16 13.12 -24.50
CA LYS A 154 26.80 14.37 -24.05
C LYS A 154 28.11 14.09 -23.32
N ILE A 155 28.12 13.13 -22.39
CA ILE A 155 29.33 12.73 -21.64
C ILE A 155 30.42 12.26 -22.61
N CYS A 156 30.07 11.45 -23.61
CA CYS A 156 31.01 10.98 -24.62
C CYS A 156 31.55 12.13 -25.48
N GLU A 157 30.71 13.09 -25.86
CA GLU A 157 31.12 14.27 -26.62
C GLU A 157 32.07 15.18 -25.82
N GLU A 158 31.77 15.42 -24.54
CA GLU A 158 32.64 16.19 -23.65
C GLU A 158 34.01 15.53 -23.50
N GLN A 159 34.05 14.22 -23.21
CA GLN A 159 35.31 13.48 -23.10
C GLN A 159 36.10 13.47 -24.42
N TYR A 160 35.42 13.37 -25.56
CA TYR A 160 36.05 13.48 -26.87
C TYR A 160 36.70 14.86 -27.05
N ASN A 161 35.96 15.93 -26.76
CA ASN A 161 36.43 17.30 -26.92
C ASN A 161 37.60 17.62 -25.98
N GLU A 162 37.57 17.12 -24.75
CA GLU A 162 38.69 17.25 -23.82
C GLU A 162 39.92 16.48 -24.27
N ALA A 163 39.76 15.21 -24.67
CA ALA A 163 40.87 14.36 -25.11
C ALA A 163 41.52 14.86 -26.41
N THR A 164 40.76 15.57 -27.25
CA THR A 164 41.27 16.15 -28.51
C THR A 164 41.64 17.62 -28.40
N LYS A 165 41.57 18.21 -27.20
CA LYS A 165 41.85 19.63 -26.97
C LYS A 165 43.28 19.99 -27.40
N GLY A 166 43.40 20.97 -28.29
CA GLY A 166 44.69 21.41 -28.83
C GLY A 166 45.23 20.55 -29.99
N MET A 167 44.53 19.48 -30.39
CA MET A 167 44.88 18.72 -31.58
C MET A 167 44.34 19.40 -32.84
N THR A 168 45.15 19.53 -33.89
CA THR A 168 44.68 19.94 -35.21
C THR A 168 44.18 18.72 -35.97
N ILE A 169 42.89 18.43 -35.91
CA ILE A 169 42.34 17.19 -36.48
C ILE A 169 42.44 17.22 -38.02
N ASN A 170 43.42 16.50 -38.57
CA ASN A 170 43.62 16.29 -40.00
C ASN A 170 43.61 14.79 -40.34
N ARG A 171 43.77 14.44 -41.63
CA ARG A 171 43.67 13.06 -42.10
C ARG A 171 44.76 12.14 -41.54
N ASP A 172 45.94 12.68 -41.23
CA ASP A 172 47.08 11.92 -40.69
C ASP A 172 46.90 11.67 -39.20
N ILE A 173 46.45 12.68 -38.44
CA ILE A 173 46.11 12.54 -37.02
C ILE A 173 44.96 11.56 -36.82
N LYS A 174 43.91 11.59 -37.66
CA LYS A 174 42.82 10.59 -37.59
C LYS A 174 43.30 9.15 -37.81
N ARG A 175 44.47 8.95 -38.42
CA ARG A 175 45.06 7.62 -38.64
C ARG A 175 46.07 7.24 -37.56
N SER A 176 46.47 8.18 -36.70
CA SER A 176 47.43 7.95 -35.62
C SER A 176 46.90 6.94 -34.61
N SER A 177 47.81 6.23 -33.96
CA SER A 177 47.47 5.31 -32.87
C SER A 177 46.79 6.05 -31.72
N GLU A 178 47.30 7.22 -31.36
CA GLU A 178 46.79 8.05 -30.26
C GLU A 178 45.32 8.47 -30.48
N PHE A 179 44.96 8.92 -31.68
CA PHE A 179 43.58 9.32 -31.97
C PHE A 179 42.64 8.11 -32.00
N LYS A 180 43.09 6.98 -32.54
CA LYS A 180 42.32 5.73 -32.51
C LYS A 180 42.11 5.20 -31.10
N GLU A 181 43.07 5.37 -30.20
CA GLU A 181 42.90 5.01 -28.79
C GLU A 181 41.82 5.84 -28.12
N ILE A 182 41.74 7.16 -28.41
CA ILE A 182 40.67 8.03 -27.91
C ILE A 182 39.30 7.56 -28.42
N GLU A 183 39.16 7.34 -29.73
CA GLU A 183 37.90 6.83 -30.31
C GLU A 183 37.50 5.48 -29.72
N ASN A 184 38.46 4.58 -29.53
CA ASN A 184 38.20 3.25 -28.98
C ASN A 184 37.76 3.32 -27.51
N LYS A 185 38.38 4.19 -26.70
CA LYS A 185 37.97 4.42 -25.30
C LYS A 185 36.53 4.93 -25.21
N ILE A 186 36.16 5.90 -26.03
CA ILE A 186 34.80 6.46 -26.04
C ILE A 186 33.79 5.40 -26.50
N LYS A 187 34.11 4.65 -27.57
CA LYS A 187 33.26 3.54 -28.03
C LYS A 187 33.10 2.48 -26.94
N GLN A 188 34.16 2.18 -26.18
CA GLN A 188 34.12 1.22 -25.09
C GLN A 188 33.21 1.71 -23.96
N ILE A 189 33.35 2.96 -23.51
CA ILE A 189 32.48 3.56 -22.47
C ILE A 189 31.01 3.50 -22.90
N LYS A 190 30.72 3.91 -24.15
CA LYS A 190 29.37 3.87 -24.69
C LYS A 190 28.82 2.44 -24.71
N LYS A 191 29.61 1.49 -25.19
CA LYS A 191 29.23 0.07 -25.23
C LYS A 191 28.98 -0.50 -23.83
N GLU A 192 29.90 -0.31 -22.90
CA GLU A 192 29.78 -0.84 -21.52
C GLU A 192 28.56 -0.27 -20.81
N THR A 193 28.26 1.02 -21.00
CA THR A 193 27.08 1.66 -20.41
C THR A 193 25.78 1.12 -21.02
N ILE A 194 25.72 0.95 -22.34
CA ILE A 194 24.57 0.36 -23.03
C ILE A 194 24.37 -1.10 -22.61
N ASP A 195 25.44 -1.89 -22.53
CA ASP A 195 25.40 -3.28 -22.09
C ASP A 195 24.89 -3.38 -20.65
N LYS A 196 25.34 -2.48 -19.76
CA LYS A 196 24.84 -2.40 -18.38
C LYS A 196 23.34 -2.11 -18.33
N LEU A 197 22.88 -1.09 -19.08
CA LEU A 197 21.47 -0.71 -19.13
C LEU A 197 20.58 -1.84 -19.67
N ASN A 198 21.05 -2.55 -20.70
CA ASN A 198 20.35 -3.72 -21.24
C ASN A 198 20.27 -4.87 -20.22
N ASN A 199 21.32 -5.06 -19.41
CA ASN A 199 21.31 -6.08 -18.37
C ASN A 199 20.39 -5.71 -17.20
N GLU A 200 20.34 -4.44 -16.79
CA GLU A 200 19.38 -3.93 -15.80
C GLU A 200 17.94 -4.19 -16.23
N ASN A 201 17.60 -3.87 -17.49
CA ASN A 201 16.27 -4.13 -18.05
C ASN A 201 15.92 -5.63 -18.09
N LYS A 202 16.87 -6.50 -18.46
CA LYS A 202 16.67 -7.96 -18.43
C LYS A 202 16.48 -8.50 -17.02
N GLU A 203 17.20 -7.97 -16.03
CA GLU A 203 17.03 -8.40 -14.64
C GLU A 203 15.66 -7.97 -14.11
N LEU A 204 15.20 -6.75 -14.41
CA LEU A 204 13.83 -6.30 -14.08
C LEU A 204 12.76 -7.21 -14.70
N GLN A 205 12.86 -7.53 -15.99
CA GLN A 205 11.95 -8.47 -16.66
C GLN A 205 11.91 -9.84 -15.97
N LYS A 206 13.07 -10.34 -15.57
CA LYS A 206 13.22 -11.63 -14.88
C LYS A 206 12.63 -11.57 -13.45
N GLN A 207 12.89 -10.50 -12.71
CA GLN A 207 12.32 -10.26 -11.38
C GLN A 207 10.79 -10.22 -11.45
N LEU A 208 10.20 -9.46 -12.38
CA LEU A 208 8.75 -9.40 -12.61
C LEU A 208 8.17 -10.78 -12.98
N SER A 209 8.84 -11.50 -13.90
CA SER A 209 8.44 -12.87 -14.29
C SER A 209 8.43 -13.83 -13.10
N LEU A 210 9.36 -13.66 -12.18
CA LEU A 210 9.52 -14.52 -11.04
C LEU A 210 8.48 -14.19 -9.96
N LEU A 211 8.28 -12.89 -9.69
CA LEU A 211 7.27 -12.40 -8.77
C LEU A 211 5.87 -12.87 -9.19
N LEU A 212 5.52 -12.78 -10.48
CA LEU A 212 4.26 -13.31 -11.03
C LEU A 212 4.03 -14.81 -10.77
N LYS A 213 5.10 -15.60 -10.60
CA LYS A 213 5.00 -17.07 -10.38
C LYS A 213 4.88 -17.45 -8.92
N ILE A 214 5.47 -16.67 -8.02
CA ILE A 214 5.63 -17.04 -6.61
C ILE A 214 4.84 -16.14 -5.66
N PHE A 215 4.56 -14.91 -6.08
CA PHE A 215 3.83 -13.95 -5.26
C PHE A 215 2.34 -14.19 -5.41
N PRO A 216 1.60 -14.37 -4.30
CA PRO A 216 0.20 -14.77 -4.37
C PRO A 216 -0.75 -13.64 -4.80
N TYR A 217 -0.28 -12.40 -4.84
CA TYR A 217 -1.07 -11.23 -5.21
C TYR A 217 -0.69 -10.73 -6.59
N LYS A 218 -1.70 -10.42 -7.42
CA LYS A 218 -1.50 -9.82 -8.75
C LYS A 218 -1.14 -8.35 -8.66
N SER A 219 -1.79 -7.68 -7.71
CA SER A 219 -1.69 -6.24 -7.52
C SER A 219 -1.53 -5.91 -6.05
N PHE A 220 -0.74 -4.89 -5.77
CA PHE A 220 -0.53 -4.36 -4.43
C PHE A 220 -0.20 -2.88 -4.51
N ILE A 221 -0.31 -2.19 -3.38
CA ILE A 221 -0.05 -0.77 -3.29
C ILE A 221 1.20 -0.52 -2.47
N CYS A 222 1.98 0.49 -2.86
CA CYS A 222 3.01 1.07 -2.02
C CYS A 222 2.60 2.49 -1.61
N ILE A 223 2.66 2.78 -0.32
CA ILE A 223 2.51 4.13 0.25
C ILE A 223 3.68 4.32 1.19
N ASP A 224 4.64 5.19 0.84
CA ASP A 224 5.88 5.37 1.60
C ASP A 224 6.58 4.02 1.89
N LYS A 225 6.75 3.64 3.16
CA LYS A 225 7.36 2.36 3.58
C LYS A 225 6.36 1.20 3.73
N TYR A 226 5.10 1.40 3.35
CA TYR A 226 4.02 0.43 3.56
C TYR A 226 3.66 -0.28 2.26
N LEU A 227 3.87 -1.60 2.25
CA LEU A 227 3.40 -2.50 1.22
C LEU A 227 1.98 -2.98 1.58
N VAL A 228 0.99 -2.40 0.94
CA VAL A 228 -0.42 -2.68 1.19
C VAL A 228 -0.90 -3.83 0.30
N ILE A 229 -1.24 -4.93 0.96
CA ILE A 229 -1.71 -6.16 0.33
C ILE A 229 -3.21 -6.28 0.55
N PHE A 230 -3.99 -6.36 -0.53
CA PHE A 230 -5.45 -6.28 -0.46
C PHE A 230 -6.14 -7.41 -1.25
N ASP A 231 -7.36 -7.75 -0.83
CA ASP A 231 -8.24 -8.67 -1.55
C ASP A 231 -9.15 -7.87 -2.49
N GLU A 232 -9.07 -8.14 -3.79
CA GLU A 232 -9.83 -7.42 -4.82
C GLU A 232 -11.35 -7.43 -4.57
N LYS A 233 -11.88 -8.43 -3.84
CA LYS A 233 -13.33 -8.51 -3.56
C LYS A 233 -13.87 -7.35 -2.71
N TYR A 234 -13.00 -6.67 -1.97
CA TYR A 234 -13.37 -5.51 -1.14
C TYR A 234 -13.11 -4.16 -1.84
N LEU A 235 -12.67 -4.19 -3.10
CA LEU A 235 -12.58 -3.00 -3.93
C LEU A 235 -13.98 -2.47 -4.23
N ARG A 236 -14.16 -1.16 -4.04
CA ARG A 236 -15.39 -0.44 -4.36
C ARG A 236 -15.31 0.31 -5.68
N GLU A 237 -14.10 0.54 -6.14
CA GLU A 237 -13.75 1.21 -7.37
C GLU A 237 -12.64 0.42 -8.07
N ASP A 238 -12.48 0.67 -9.36
CA ASP A 238 -11.34 0.16 -10.11
C ASP A 238 -10.06 0.87 -9.65
N ILE A 239 -9.15 0.10 -9.03
CA ILE A 239 -7.95 0.65 -8.41
C ILE A 239 -6.94 1.19 -9.42
N GLN A 240 -7.00 0.74 -10.68
CA GLN A 240 -6.18 1.29 -11.77
C GLN A 240 -6.70 2.66 -12.23
N LYS A 241 -8.01 2.91 -12.09
CA LYS A 241 -8.63 4.20 -12.46
C LYS A 241 -8.56 5.24 -11.34
N ALA A 242 -8.46 4.79 -10.10
CA ALA A 242 -8.51 5.65 -8.93
C ALA A 242 -7.44 6.78 -8.90
N PRO A 243 -6.17 6.58 -9.31
CA PRO A 243 -5.19 7.67 -9.34
C PRO A 243 -5.57 8.79 -10.31
N PHE A 244 -6.13 8.42 -11.46
CA PHE A 244 -6.56 9.37 -12.49
C PHE A 244 -7.88 10.07 -12.14
N LYS A 245 -8.73 9.41 -11.36
CA LYS A 245 -10.06 9.92 -11.00
C LYS A 245 -10.01 10.92 -9.85
N TYR A 246 -9.20 10.63 -8.84
CA TYR A 246 -9.21 11.38 -7.59
C TYR A 246 -7.95 12.24 -7.41
N GLY A 247 -6.78 11.75 -7.86
CA GLY A 247 -5.51 12.43 -7.72
C GLY A 247 -5.07 12.67 -6.26
N GLY A 248 -3.78 12.96 -6.06
CA GLY A 248 -3.25 13.33 -4.75
C GLY A 248 -3.10 12.18 -3.75
N GLU A 249 -3.09 12.53 -2.47
CA GLU A 249 -2.80 11.60 -1.37
C GLU A 249 -4.03 10.77 -0.98
N VAL A 250 -3.85 9.47 -0.82
CA VAL A 250 -4.86 8.55 -0.28
C VAL A 250 -4.66 8.38 1.23
N ASN A 251 -5.75 8.13 1.95
CA ASN A 251 -5.70 7.71 3.34
C ASN A 251 -5.76 6.18 3.41
N LEU A 252 -4.76 5.59 4.05
CA LEU A 252 -4.69 4.19 4.43
C LEU A 252 -5.01 4.06 5.90
N VAL A 253 -5.94 3.16 6.21
CA VAL A 253 -6.07 2.60 7.56
C VAL A 253 -5.94 1.09 7.47
N GLY A 254 -5.07 0.52 8.28
CA GLY A 254 -4.81 -0.92 8.30
C GLY A 254 -4.04 -1.33 9.54
N TYR A 255 -3.54 -2.55 9.53
CA TYR A 255 -2.64 -3.06 10.56
C TYR A 255 -1.46 -3.78 9.92
N VAL A 256 -0.31 -3.72 10.57
CA VAL A 256 0.92 -4.37 10.11
C VAL A 256 0.81 -5.87 10.37
N THR A 257 0.96 -6.67 9.33
CA THR A 257 0.90 -8.14 9.43
C THR A 257 2.26 -8.79 9.38
N ASN A 258 3.22 -8.14 8.71
CA ASN A 258 4.58 -8.65 8.57
C ASN A 258 5.53 -7.54 8.15
N THR A 259 6.82 -7.84 8.02
CA THR A 259 7.81 -6.98 7.40
C THR A 259 8.55 -7.74 6.31
N THR A 260 9.22 -7.04 5.39
CA THR A 260 10.15 -7.68 4.44
C THR A 260 11.46 -8.13 5.09
N HIS A 261 11.53 -8.13 6.43
CA HIS A 261 12.69 -8.60 7.15
C HIS A 261 12.92 -10.09 6.85
N VAL A 262 14.18 -10.45 6.60
CA VAL A 262 14.58 -11.82 6.28
C VAL A 262 14.78 -12.57 7.61
N ASN A 263 13.81 -13.41 7.98
CA ASN A 263 13.86 -14.15 9.24
C ASN A 263 14.85 -15.32 9.18
N LYS A 264 15.66 -15.46 10.25
CA LYS A 264 16.84 -16.36 10.40
C LYS A 264 16.59 -17.87 10.32
N ILE A 265 15.38 -18.34 10.02
CA ILE A 265 15.14 -19.79 9.85
C ILE A 265 15.65 -20.18 8.47
N SER A 266 16.93 -20.54 8.40
CA SER A 266 17.56 -21.06 7.18
C SER A 266 16.95 -22.43 6.87
N SER A 267 15.91 -22.45 6.05
CA SER A 267 15.34 -23.68 5.51
C SER A 267 15.23 -23.58 4.00
N PHE A 268 15.26 -24.71 3.31
CA PHE A 268 14.97 -24.74 1.87
C PHE A 268 13.63 -24.05 1.54
N PHE A 269 12.66 -24.08 2.46
CA PHE A 269 11.35 -23.50 2.30
C PHE A 269 11.28 -21.99 2.60
N SER A 270 12.30 -21.38 3.21
CA SER A 270 12.35 -19.91 3.39
C SER A 270 12.79 -19.19 2.10
N GLY A 271 13.54 -19.89 1.24
CA GLY A 271 14.09 -19.35 -0.01
C GLY A 271 13.10 -18.57 -0.87
N PRO A 272 11.87 -19.07 -1.14
CA PRO A 272 10.87 -18.31 -1.89
C PRO A 272 10.47 -16.99 -1.22
N SER A 273 10.25 -16.98 0.10
CA SER A 273 9.87 -15.77 0.84
C SER A 273 11.00 -14.74 0.87
N ASP A 274 12.23 -15.19 1.11
CA ASP A 274 13.41 -14.33 1.14
C ASP A 274 13.67 -13.71 -0.24
N MET A 275 13.40 -14.48 -1.30
CA MET A 275 13.52 -14.04 -2.68
C MET A 275 12.44 -13.01 -3.04
N ILE A 276 11.18 -13.21 -2.61
CA ILE A 276 10.11 -12.20 -2.75
C ILE A 276 10.53 -10.90 -2.09
N ASN A 277 10.97 -10.95 -0.83
CA ASN A 277 11.38 -9.76 -0.08
C ASN A 277 12.55 -9.04 -0.75
N SER A 278 13.53 -9.79 -1.28
CA SER A 278 14.67 -9.23 -2.01
C SER A 278 14.24 -8.54 -3.32
N ILE A 279 13.33 -9.15 -4.07
CA ILE A 279 12.79 -8.55 -5.30
C ILE A 279 12.01 -7.28 -4.96
N LEU A 280 11.13 -7.32 -3.97
CA LEU A 280 10.35 -6.15 -3.56
C LEU A 280 11.26 -4.98 -3.18
N LYS A 281 12.25 -5.20 -2.31
CA LYS A 281 13.25 -4.17 -1.96
C LYS A 281 14.00 -3.61 -3.16
N SER A 282 14.38 -4.47 -4.11
CA SER A 282 15.02 -4.07 -5.35
C SER A 282 14.12 -3.19 -6.22
N LEU A 283 12.83 -3.52 -6.35
CA LEU A 283 11.87 -2.76 -7.16
C LEU A 283 11.55 -1.39 -6.55
N PHE A 284 11.64 -1.27 -5.22
CA PHE A 284 11.43 -0.03 -4.49
C PHE A 284 12.71 0.75 -4.20
N GLU A 285 13.85 0.29 -4.72
CA GLU A 285 15.17 0.92 -4.53
C GLU A 285 15.51 1.23 -3.06
N THR A 286 15.06 0.37 -2.13
CA THR A 286 15.24 0.59 -0.69
C THR A 286 16.05 -0.52 -0.03
N SER A 287 16.94 -0.14 0.90
CA SER A 287 17.62 -1.08 1.80
C SER A 287 16.78 -1.44 3.02
N ASP A 288 15.83 -0.58 3.37
CA ASP A 288 15.06 -0.69 4.60
C ASP A 288 13.97 -1.75 4.49
N ASP A 289 13.52 -2.23 5.65
CA ASP A 289 12.39 -3.15 5.68
C ASP A 289 11.09 -2.39 5.42
N LEU A 290 10.29 -2.92 4.49
CA LEU A 290 8.94 -2.47 4.22
C LEU A 290 7.98 -3.16 5.19
N PHE A 291 6.97 -2.42 5.63
CA PHE A 291 5.90 -2.95 6.45
C PHE A 291 4.79 -3.49 5.56
N ILE A 292 4.48 -4.78 5.71
CA ILE A 292 3.35 -5.39 5.02
C ILE A 292 2.10 -5.07 5.81
N VAL A 293 1.15 -4.38 5.17
CA VAL A 293 -0.08 -3.90 5.77
C VAL A 293 -1.26 -4.61 5.13
N HIS A 294 -2.14 -5.16 5.97
CA HIS A 294 -3.48 -5.55 5.55
C HIS A 294 -4.42 -4.34 5.75
N PRO A 295 -4.97 -3.75 4.67
CA PRO A 295 -5.80 -2.57 4.78
C PRO A 295 -7.17 -2.92 5.34
N ILE A 296 -7.68 -2.04 6.19
CA ILE A 296 -9.10 -1.96 6.56
C ILE A 296 -9.81 -1.05 5.55
N ALA A 297 -9.22 0.09 5.21
CA ALA A 297 -9.77 1.03 4.24
C ALA A 297 -8.70 1.78 3.46
N LEU A 298 -9.02 2.12 2.21
CA LEU A 298 -8.32 3.11 1.39
C LEU A 298 -9.34 4.12 0.86
N TYR A 299 -9.13 5.41 1.10
CA TYR A 299 -10.07 6.45 0.69
C TYR A 299 -9.43 7.82 0.46
N TYR A 300 -10.06 8.60 -0.41
CA TYR A 300 -9.80 10.03 -0.56
C TYR A 300 -10.80 10.85 0.29
N GLU A 301 -10.41 12.07 0.68
CA GLU A 301 -11.29 13.01 1.43
C GLU A 301 -12.21 13.83 0.53
#